data_AF-A0A353PWH7-F1
#
_entry.id   AF-A0A353PWH7-F1
#
_cell.length_a   1.000
_cell.length_b   1.000
_cell.length_c   1.000
_cell.angle_alpha   90.00
_cell.angle_beta   90.00
_cell.angle_gamma   90.00
#
_symmetry.space_group_name_H-M   'P 1'
#
loop_
_entity.id
_entity.type
_entity.pdbx_description
1 polymer ?
#
loop_
_entity_poly.entity_id
_entity_poly.type
_entity_poly.pdbx_seq_one_letter_code
_entity_poly.pdbx_strand_id
1 'polypeptide(L)'
;DSFISIAVSPSQLAELVKTSWLEKFLNLCNESENIEITVPQAYLKTNTVFEKQYIYPATSSKFVPYDTKSINSIREFLYEKPQAQSLYARMMYVNSQIMQYRGDSSRKKTAKQYLWQAQGQSAYFLLDDEYIKDYFNAKEEAYRHLLMAEKMVREAPDTSINEIVTSFDYDMDGKKEYLFLNAEFNAFISLSGGILYELDLLINNKNYCNTILRNKANDGVQDFYQKKMFVDHLIEEEEFKKYLVDASQSSAVFPLINYTETKFDVHKKELYLQAQVLFGLFQQPVSLRKIYAIKENGISVQYIIKNEGPLQLKAKFAIESNLSITQLNDTQNIDLVVLGNVNKIDC
;
A
#
# COMPACT_ATOMS: atom_id res chain seq x y z
N ASP A 1 18.88 25.11 -37.28
CA ASP A 1 19.46 25.16 -35.93
C ASP A 1 19.05 23.93 -35.14
N SER A 2 20.03 23.17 -34.68
CA SER A 2 19.79 22.05 -33.77
C SER A 2 19.95 22.55 -32.35
N PHE A 3 18.98 22.30 -31.48
CA PHE A 3 19.10 22.63 -30.05
C PHE A 3 19.43 21.36 -29.26
N ILE A 4 20.23 21.52 -28.21
CA ILE A 4 20.54 20.44 -27.26
C ILE A 4 20.02 20.89 -25.89
N SER A 5 19.09 20.10 -25.34
CA SER A 5 18.60 20.32 -23.98
C SER A 5 19.36 19.41 -23.02
N ILE A 6 20.03 20.01 -22.04
CA ILE A 6 20.76 19.28 -21.00
C ILE A 6 20.03 19.50 -19.67
N ALA A 7 19.56 18.40 -19.07
CA ALA A 7 18.96 18.39 -17.74
C ALA A 7 19.84 17.54 -16.81
N VAL A 8 20.24 18.12 -15.67
CA VAL A 8 21.06 17.48 -14.65
C VAL A 8 20.33 17.50 -13.32
N SER A 9 20.50 16.44 -12.52
CA SER A 9 19.97 16.44 -11.14
C SER A 9 20.75 17.42 -10.26
N PRO A 10 20.19 17.87 -9.12
CA PRO A 10 20.94 18.70 -8.16
C PRO A 10 22.23 18.04 -7.66
N SER A 11 22.25 16.71 -7.48
CA SER A 11 23.45 15.96 -7.09
C SER A 11 24.52 15.95 -8.17
N GLN A 12 24.12 15.68 -9.43
CA GLN A 12 25.03 15.76 -10.58
C GLN A 12 25.57 17.17 -10.75
N LEU A 13 24.72 18.19 -10.61
CA LEU A 13 25.14 19.59 -10.69
C LEU A 13 26.18 19.91 -9.62
N ALA A 14 25.96 19.48 -8.37
CA ALA A 14 26.92 19.68 -7.28
C ALA A 14 28.28 19.02 -7.58
N GLU A 15 28.30 17.82 -8.17
CA GLU A 15 29.53 17.14 -8.59
C GLU A 15 30.25 17.87 -9.73
N LEU A 16 29.51 18.32 -10.75
CA LEU A 16 30.07 19.05 -11.90
C LEU A 16 30.64 20.42 -11.49
N VAL A 17 30.05 21.06 -10.48
CA VAL A 17 30.57 22.28 -9.87
C VAL A 17 31.84 21.98 -9.06
N LYS A 18 31.83 20.92 -8.24
CA LYS A 18 32.99 20.53 -7.41
C LYS A 18 34.23 20.20 -8.24
N THR A 19 34.05 19.62 -9.42
CA THR A 19 35.13 19.26 -10.35
C THR A 19 35.57 20.42 -11.26
N SER A 20 34.94 21.60 -11.14
CA SER A 20 35.08 22.74 -12.05
C SER A 20 34.80 22.39 -13.52
N TRP A 21 34.15 21.24 -13.78
CA TRP A 21 33.85 20.79 -15.14
C TRP A 21 32.85 21.72 -15.79
N LEU A 22 31.81 22.12 -15.04
CA LEU A 22 30.76 23.01 -15.55
C LEU A 22 31.32 24.36 -15.99
N GLU A 23 32.19 24.97 -15.18
CA GLU A 23 32.82 26.25 -15.50
C GLU A 23 33.67 26.17 -16.78
N LYS A 24 34.51 25.13 -16.89
CA LYS A 24 35.32 24.88 -18.09
C LYS A 24 34.46 24.68 -19.33
N PHE A 25 33.39 23.90 -19.21
CA PHE A 25 32.45 23.65 -20.30
C PHE A 25 31.78 24.95 -20.77
N LEU A 26 31.28 25.76 -19.84
CA LEU A 26 30.63 27.04 -20.17
C LEU A 26 31.62 28.02 -20.84
N ASN A 27 32.87 28.08 -20.38
CA ASN A 27 33.90 28.92 -21.01
C ASN A 27 34.17 28.48 -22.47
N LEU A 28 34.33 27.18 -22.70
CA LEU A 28 34.53 26.64 -24.06
C LEU A 28 33.33 26.92 -24.98
N CYS A 29 32.10 26.85 -24.46
CA CYS A 29 30.93 27.20 -25.23
C CYS A 29 30.88 28.69 -25.57
N ASN A 30 31.24 29.58 -24.64
CA ASN A 30 31.29 31.03 -24.87
C ASN A 30 32.39 31.44 -25.87
N GLU A 31 33.50 30.70 -25.93
CA GLU A 31 34.56 30.91 -26.90
C GLU A 31 34.22 30.37 -28.30
N SER A 32 33.18 29.54 -28.41
CA SER A 32 32.77 28.95 -29.68
C SER A 32 31.79 29.85 -30.42
N GLU A 33 32.10 30.19 -31.67
CA GLU A 33 31.17 30.92 -32.55
C GLU A 33 29.96 30.08 -32.99
N ASN A 34 30.02 28.75 -32.81
CA ASN A 34 29.01 27.81 -33.30
C ASN A 34 28.02 27.35 -32.22
N ILE A 35 28.21 27.78 -30.97
CA ILE A 35 27.41 27.31 -29.82
C ILE A 35 26.89 28.53 -29.06
N GLU A 36 25.57 28.63 -28.93
CA GLU A 36 24.93 29.63 -28.08
C GLU A 36 24.33 28.93 -26.85
N ILE A 37 24.79 29.32 -25.66
CA ILE A 37 24.13 28.92 -24.42
C ILE A 37 22.96 29.85 -24.16
N THR A 38 21.77 29.27 -23.99
CA THR A 38 20.56 30.01 -23.70
C THR A 38 19.71 29.29 -22.67
N VAL A 39 18.75 30.00 -22.08
CA VAL A 39 17.74 29.42 -21.19
C VAL A 39 16.45 29.17 -21.96
N PRO A 40 15.63 28.17 -21.57
CA PRO A 40 14.41 27.85 -22.30
C PRO A 40 13.50 29.07 -22.56
N GLN A 41 13.38 29.97 -21.57
CA GLN A 41 12.56 31.18 -21.72
C GLN A 41 13.08 32.15 -22.78
N ALA A 42 14.40 32.29 -22.94
CA ALA A 42 14.99 33.19 -23.94
C ALA A 42 14.84 32.60 -25.34
N TYR A 43 15.10 31.30 -25.49
CA TYR A 43 14.90 30.56 -26.74
C TYR A 43 13.45 30.64 -27.25
N LEU A 44 12.46 30.48 -26.36
CA LEU A 44 11.04 30.55 -26.72
C LEU A 44 10.56 31.95 -27.14
N LYS A 45 11.32 33.02 -26.83
CA LYS A 45 10.98 34.39 -27.24
C LYS A 45 11.52 34.74 -28.62
N THR A 46 12.65 34.17 -29.00
CA THR A 46 13.32 34.45 -30.28
C THR A 46 12.85 33.52 -31.38
N ASN A 47 12.56 32.26 -31.06
CA ASN A 47 12.07 31.30 -32.02
C ASN A 47 10.55 31.39 -32.19
N THR A 48 10.08 31.37 -33.44
CA THR A 48 8.67 31.58 -33.81
C THR A 48 8.05 30.41 -34.57
N VAL A 49 8.86 29.43 -34.97
CA VAL A 49 8.41 28.26 -35.73
C VAL A 49 8.55 27.02 -34.86
N PHE A 50 7.42 26.37 -34.58
CA PHE A 50 7.35 25.13 -33.83
C PHE A 50 6.51 24.11 -34.59
N GLU A 51 6.98 22.86 -34.62
CA GLU A 51 6.18 21.77 -35.12
C GLU A 51 5.18 21.31 -34.06
N LYS A 52 3.94 21.11 -34.48
CA LYS A 52 2.93 20.48 -33.62
C LYS A 52 3.28 19.00 -33.49
N GLN A 53 3.55 18.59 -32.26
CA GLN A 53 3.85 17.20 -31.92
C GLN A 53 2.85 16.70 -30.90
N TYR A 54 2.47 15.42 -31.02
CA TYR A 54 1.66 14.75 -30.01
C TYR A 54 2.59 13.99 -29.07
N ILE A 55 2.52 14.29 -27.78
CA ILE A 55 3.30 13.60 -26.74
C ILE A 55 2.40 12.51 -26.15
N TYR A 56 2.76 11.26 -26.39
CA TYR A 56 2.09 10.11 -25.77
C TYR A 56 2.42 10.05 -24.27
N PRO A 57 1.53 9.48 -23.42
CA PRO A 57 1.85 9.21 -22.04
C PRO A 57 3.09 8.31 -21.96
N ALA A 58 4.21 8.90 -21.54
CA ALA A 58 5.50 8.24 -21.49
C ALA A 58 6.28 8.67 -20.24
N THR A 59 7.08 7.76 -19.70
CA THR A 59 8.09 8.06 -18.68
C THR A 59 9.49 7.95 -19.27
N SER A 60 10.46 8.69 -18.72
CA SER A 60 11.84 8.57 -19.21
C SER A 60 12.38 7.16 -18.94
N SER A 61 13.32 6.68 -19.76
CA SER A 61 14.00 5.39 -19.53
C SER A 61 14.86 5.34 -18.24
N LYS A 62 15.09 6.48 -17.59
CA LYS A 62 15.69 6.53 -16.23
C LYS A 62 14.65 6.35 -15.13
N PHE A 63 13.37 6.48 -15.49
CA PHE A 63 12.23 6.14 -14.65
C PHE A 63 11.90 4.66 -14.89
N VAL A 64 12.91 3.81 -14.68
CA VAL A 64 12.73 2.36 -14.63
C VAL A 64 12.71 2.07 -13.13
N PRO A 65 11.53 1.89 -12.52
CA PRO A 65 11.47 1.17 -11.26
C PRO A 65 12.22 -0.15 -11.47
N TYR A 66 12.84 -0.68 -10.41
CA TYR A 66 13.69 -1.88 -10.32
C TYR A 66 13.26 -3.16 -11.11
N ASP A 67 12.20 -3.16 -11.89
CA ASP A 67 11.70 -4.27 -12.69
C ASP A 67 12.05 -4.17 -14.19
N THR A 68 12.49 -5.29 -14.74
CA THR A 68 13.04 -5.49 -16.09
C THR A 68 12.04 -5.38 -17.24
N LYS A 69 10.76 -5.09 -16.95
CA LYS A 69 9.74 -4.79 -17.97
C LYS A 69 9.77 -3.31 -18.31
N SER A 70 9.72 -2.98 -19.60
CA SER A 70 9.59 -1.60 -20.05
C SER A 70 8.23 -1.03 -19.61
N ILE A 71 8.20 -0.43 -18.43
CA ILE A 71 7.06 0.38 -17.98
C ILE A 71 7.12 1.68 -18.78
N ASN A 72 6.16 1.86 -19.67
CA ASN A 72 6.12 3.00 -20.55
C ASN A 72 5.36 4.17 -19.94
N SER A 73 4.47 3.92 -18.96
CA SER A 73 3.67 4.97 -18.32
C SER A 73 3.48 4.78 -16.82
N ILE A 74 3.17 5.87 -16.10
CA ILE A 74 2.82 5.82 -14.67
C ILE A 74 1.59 4.94 -14.41
N ARG A 75 0.67 4.84 -15.38
CA ARG A 75 -0.51 3.98 -15.23
C ARG A 75 -0.14 2.50 -15.25
N GLU A 76 0.75 2.11 -16.16
CA GLU A 76 1.31 0.75 -16.18
C GLU A 76 2.08 0.45 -14.90
N PHE A 77 2.84 1.43 -14.37
CA PHE A 77 3.51 1.28 -13.08
C PHE A 77 2.55 0.94 -11.94
N LEU A 78 1.47 1.71 -11.79
CA LEU A 78 0.49 1.48 -10.74
C LEU A 78 -0.17 0.10 -10.89
N TYR A 79 -0.46 -0.34 -12.11
CA TYR A 79 -0.99 -1.68 -12.37
C TYR A 79 -0.01 -2.79 -11.97
N GLU A 80 1.27 -2.68 -12.33
CA GLU A 80 2.29 -3.69 -12.01
C GLU A 80 2.73 -3.66 -10.54
N LYS A 81 2.49 -2.56 -9.80
CA LYS A 81 2.91 -2.39 -8.41
C LYS A 81 1.71 -2.18 -7.47
N PRO A 82 1.07 -3.28 -7.00
CA PRO A 82 -0.12 -3.22 -6.14
C PRO A 82 0.04 -2.37 -4.87
N GLN A 83 1.24 -2.36 -4.27
CA GLN A 83 1.50 -1.55 -3.08
C GLN A 83 1.47 -0.03 -3.33
N ALA A 84 1.84 0.40 -4.54
CA ALA A 84 1.74 1.80 -4.96
C ALA A 84 0.30 2.15 -5.34
N GLN A 85 -0.38 1.23 -6.04
CA GLN A 85 -1.80 1.36 -6.36
C GLN A 85 -2.68 1.47 -5.12
N SER A 86 -2.43 0.66 -4.08
CA SER A 86 -3.19 0.71 -2.82
C SER A 86 -3.06 2.07 -2.13
N LEU A 87 -1.85 2.63 -2.04
CA LEU A 87 -1.66 3.99 -1.50
C LEU A 87 -2.30 5.06 -2.39
N TYR A 88 -2.24 4.89 -3.71
CA TYR A 88 -2.89 5.79 -4.66
C TYR A 88 -4.42 5.76 -4.53
N ALA A 89 -5.01 4.57 -4.40
CA ALA A 89 -6.43 4.39 -4.13
C ALA A 89 -6.84 5.09 -2.83
N ARG A 90 -6.06 4.93 -1.75
CA ARG A 90 -6.25 5.66 -0.49
C ARG A 90 -6.22 7.18 -0.68
N MET A 91 -5.23 7.68 -1.41
CA MET A 91 -5.11 9.10 -1.71
C MET A 91 -6.32 9.61 -2.52
N MET A 92 -6.79 8.85 -3.51
CA MET A 92 -7.96 9.21 -4.32
C MET A 92 -9.24 9.21 -3.49
N TYR A 93 -9.40 8.22 -2.60
CA TYR A 93 -10.51 8.14 -1.68
C TYR A 93 -10.56 9.35 -0.75
N VAL A 94 -9.47 9.68 -0.07
CA VAL A 94 -9.38 10.86 0.81
C VAL A 94 -9.64 12.15 0.03
N ASN A 95 -9.07 12.30 -1.17
CA ASN A 95 -9.37 13.44 -2.04
C ASN A 95 -10.87 13.55 -2.35
N SER A 96 -11.54 12.43 -2.63
CA SER A 96 -12.98 12.40 -2.89
C SER A 96 -13.80 12.89 -1.69
N GLN A 97 -13.41 12.51 -0.46
CA GLN A 97 -14.06 12.97 0.77
C GLN A 97 -13.87 14.49 0.95
N ILE A 98 -12.64 14.98 0.72
CA ILE A 98 -12.34 16.42 0.79
C ILE A 98 -13.13 17.21 -0.25
N MET A 99 -13.28 16.68 -1.47
CA MET A 99 -14.05 17.36 -2.52
C MET A 99 -15.53 17.45 -2.16
N GLN A 100 -16.09 16.39 -1.58
CA GLN A 100 -17.48 16.32 -1.14
C GLN A 100 -17.76 17.15 0.12
N TYR A 101 -16.74 17.48 0.91
CA TYR A 101 -16.90 18.33 2.08
C TYR A 101 -17.40 19.73 1.73
N ARG A 102 -18.52 20.14 2.35
CA ARG A 102 -19.21 21.43 2.14
C ARG A 102 -19.18 22.36 3.36
N GLY A 103 -18.49 21.98 4.43
CA GLY A 103 -18.37 22.80 5.64
C GLY A 103 -17.32 23.92 5.49
N ASP A 104 -16.63 24.23 6.58
CA ASP A 104 -15.70 25.36 6.68
C ASP A 104 -14.60 25.35 5.61
N SER A 105 -14.49 26.46 4.87
CA SER A 105 -13.52 26.58 3.77
C SER A 105 -12.07 26.54 4.24
N SER A 106 -11.77 26.98 5.47
CA SER A 106 -10.41 26.93 6.01
C SER A 106 -10.01 25.50 6.31
N ARG A 107 -10.88 24.71 6.95
CA ARG A 107 -10.68 23.26 7.17
C ARG A 107 -10.47 22.51 5.86
N LYS A 108 -11.29 22.80 4.84
CA LYS A 108 -11.11 22.20 3.51
C LYS A 108 -9.73 22.52 2.93
N LYS A 109 -9.23 23.75 3.12
CA LYS A 109 -7.90 24.18 2.67
C LYS A 109 -6.80 23.44 3.43
N THR A 110 -6.90 23.30 4.76
CA THR A 110 -5.95 22.54 5.57
C THR A 110 -5.94 21.06 5.18
N ALA A 111 -7.11 20.43 4.98
CA ALA A 111 -7.20 19.05 4.52
C ALA A 111 -6.51 18.86 3.15
N LYS A 112 -6.66 19.81 2.22
CA LYS A 112 -5.95 19.81 0.94
C LYS A 112 -4.43 19.93 1.10
N GLN A 113 -3.93 20.69 2.07
CA GLN A 113 -2.49 20.80 2.32
C GLN A 113 -1.91 19.45 2.78
N TYR A 114 -2.58 18.76 3.70
CA TYR A 114 -2.19 17.40 4.08
C TYR A 114 -2.27 16.43 2.90
N LEU A 115 -3.33 16.50 2.08
CA LEU A 115 -3.41 15.70 0.86
C LEU A 115 -2.21 15.93 -0.08
N TRP A 116 -1.79 17.18 -0.29
CA TRP A 116 -0.61 17.48 -1.12
C TRP A 116 0.68 16.94 -0.53
N GLN A 117 0.83 16.97 0.80
CA GLN A 117 1.99 16.38 1.47
C GLN A 117 2.04 14.86 1.29
N ALA A 118 0.89 14.18 1.18
CA ALA A 118 0.82 12.75 0.90
C ALA A 118 1.12 12.36 -0.56
N GLN A 119 1.26 13.33 -1.47
CA GLN A 119 1.48 13.11 -2.90
C GLN A 119 2.97 13.10 -3.28
N GLY A 120 3.87 13.07 -2.30
CA GLY A 120 5.32 12.99 -2.52
C GLY A 120 5.71 11.70 -3.25
N GLN A 121 6.53 11.81 -4.30
CA GLN A 121 6.87 10.68 -5.18
C GLN A 121 7.50 9.50 -4.42
N SER A 122 8.31 9.78 -3.39
CA SER A 122 9.07 8.77 -2.65
C SER A 122 8.18 7.77 -1.91
N ALA A 123 6.91 8.09 -1.68
CA ALA A 123 5.94 7.16 -1.09
C ALA A 123 5.37 6.15 -2.11
N TYR A 124 5.44 6.46 -3.41
CA TYR A 124 4.85 5.65 -4.47
C TYR A 124 5.91 4.89 -5.26
N PHE A 125 7.08 5.49 -5.47
CA PHE A 125 8.14 4.94 -6.28
C PHE A 125 9.31 4.46 -5.41
N LEU A 126 9.52 3.14 -5.40
CA LEU A 126 10.78 2.55 -4.97
C LEU A 126 11.74 2.62 -6.17
N LEU A 127 12.74 3.50 -6.08
CA LEU A 127 13.70 3.73 -7.17
C LEU A 127 14.76 2.63 -7.24
N ASP A 128 15.22 2.17 -6.08
CA ASP A 128 16.24 1.14 -5.91
C ASP A 128 16.10 0.55 -4.49
N ASP A 129 16.48 -0.72 -4.33
CA ASP A 129 16.30 -1.51 -3.13
C ASP A 129 17.16 -1.03 -1.96
N GLU A 130 18.29 -0.37 -2.24
CA GLU A 130 19.09 0.32 -1.22
C GLU A 130 18.25 1.36 -0.45
N TYR A 131 17.15 1.85 -1.04
CA TYR A 131 16.27 2.87 -0.48
C TYR A 131 14.97 2.31 0.10
N ILE A 132 14.87 1.00 0.35
CA ILE A 132 13.64 0.39 0.89
C ILE A 132 13.20 1.03 2.21
N LYS A 133 14.14 1.42 3.07
CA LYS A 133 13.86 2.11 4.33
C LYS A 133 13.29 3.50 4.11
N ASP A 134 13.85 4.25 3.16
CA ASP A 134 13.39 5.60 2.84
C ASP A 134 12.01 5.56 2.16
N TYR A 135 11.79 4.58 1.28
CA TYR A 135 10.49 4.29 0.68
C TYR A 135 9.45 3.96 1.77
N PHE A 136 9.79 3.09 2.72
CA PHE A 136 8.93 2.76 3.85
C PHE A 136 8.56 4.00 4.68
N ASN A 137 9.55 4.80 5.06
CA ASN A 137 9.33 6.02 5.83
C ASN A 137 8.46 7.03 5.06
N ALA A 138 8.70 7.19 3.75
CA ALA A 138 7.90 8.05 2.90
C ALA A 138 6.43 7.56 2.80
N LYS A 139 6.20 6.25 2.74
CA LYS A 139 4.85 5.67 2.80
C LYS A 139 4.17 5.93 4.13
N GLU A 140 4.87 5.72 5.23
CA GLU A 140 4.32 5.98 6.56
C GLU A 140 3.91 7.45 6.69
N GLU A 141 4.76 8.37 6.24
CA GLU A 141 4.46 9.81 6.21
C GLU A 141 3.30 10.15 5.28
N ALA A 142 3.16 9.48 4.14
CA ALA A 142 2.02 9.65 3.25
C ALA A 142 0.71 9.21 3.93
N TYR A 143 0.67 8.02 4.56
CA TYR A 143 -0.47 7.57 5.35
C TYR A 143 -0.79 8.54 6.49
N ARG A 144 0.23 9.02 7.21
CA ARG A 144 0.07 10.00 8.30
C ARG A 144 -0.65 11.25 7.82
N HIS A 145 -0.23 11.81 6.69
CA HIS A 145 -0.87 12.98 6.10
C HIS A 145 -2.28 12.67 5.57
N LEU A 146 -2.51 11.51 4.95
CA LEU A 146 -3.84 11.10 4.50
C LEU A 146 -4.84 11.00 5.66
N LEU A 147 -4.41 10.45 6.80
CA LEU A 147 -5.23 10.35 8.01
C LEU A 147 -5.51 11.71 8.63
N MET A 148 -4.52 12.60 8.66
CA MET A 148 -4.74 13.98 9.10
C MET A 148 -5.75 14.71 8.20
N ALA A 149 -5.64 14.51 6.87
CA ALA A 149 -6.58 15.10 5.91
C ALA A 149 -8.00 14.57 6.09
N GLU A 150 -8.17 13.26 6.28
CA GLU A 150 -9.46 12.62 6.52
C GLU A 150 -10.12 13.10 7.82
N LYS A 151 -9.35 13.17 8.91
CA LYS A 151 -9.84 13.69 10.20
C LYS A 151 -10.39 15.10 10.10
N MET A 152 -9.68 15.99 9.39
CA MET A 152 -10.11 17.39 9.24
C MET A 152 -11.51 17.52 8.64
N VAL A 153 -11.90 16.60 7.75
CA VAL A 153 -13.21 16.62 7.09
C VAL A 153 -14.27 15.79 7.82
N ARG A 154 -13.87 14.76 8.59
CA ARG A 154 -14.80 13.92 9.38
C ARG A 154 -15.22 14.54 10.71
N GLU A 155 -14.29 15.19 11.42
CA GLU A 155 -14.54 15.83 12.73
C GLU A 155 -15.12 17.26 12.60
N ALA A 156 -15.77 17.56 11.47
CA ALA A 156 -16.39 18.86 11.27
C ALA A 156 -17.68 18.97 12.12
N PRO A 157 -17.88 20.08 12.86
CA PRO A 157 -19.05 20.26 13.72
C PRO A 157 -20.40 20.05 13.01
N ASP A 158 -20.47 20.45 11.73
CA ASP A 158 -21.70 20.46 10.94
C ASP A 158 -21.99 19.11 10.24
N THR A 159 -21.00 18.21 10.18
CA THR A 159 -21.07 16.92 9.47
C THR A 159 -20.30 15.84 10.23
N SER A 160 -20.38 15.85 11.56
CA SER A 160 -19.75 14.84 12.43
C SER A 160 -20.30 13.46 12.06
N ILE A 161 -19.63 12.80 11.11
CA ILE A 161 -19.88 11.42 10.76
C ILE A 161 -18.88 10.63 11.58
N ASN A 162 -19.32 10.26 12.78
CA ASN A 162 -18.48 9.53 13.71
C ASN A 162 -18.19 8.12 13.21
N GLU A 163 -19.09 7.55 12.39
CA GLU A 163 -18.95 6.20 11.87
C GLU A 163 -19.48 6.06 10.43
N ILE A 164 -18.74 5.35 9.59
CA ILE A 164 -19.11 4.99 8.21
C ILE A 164 -18.88 3.50 8.05
N VAL A 165 -19.91 2.76 7.63
CA VAL A 165 -19.80 1.35 7.27
C VAL A 165 -20.34 1.19 5.86
N THR A 166 -19.48 0.81 4.91
CA THR A 166 -19.83 0.76 3.48
C THR A 166 -19.01 -0.28 2.74
N SER A 167 -19.42 -0.59 1.50
CA SER A 167 -18.71 -1.50 0.61
C SER A 167 -18.74 -1.00 -0.82
N PHE A 168 -17.59 -0.92 -1.47
CA PHE A 168 -17.45 -0.58 -2.89
C PHE A 168 -16.06 -0.99 -3.39
N ASP A 169 -15.87 -0.96 -4.70
CA ASP A 169 -14.57 -1.20 -5.35
C ASP A 169 -13.64 -0.03 -5.07
N TYR A 170 -12.76 -0.24 -4.10
CA TYR A 170 -11.94 0.80 -3.50
C TYR A 170 -10.65 1.04 -4.27
N ASP A 171 -10.00 -0.02 -4.73
CA ASP A 171 -8.73 0.04 -5.46
C ASP A 171 -8.88 -0.09 -6.98
N MET A 172 -10.12 -0.21 -7.46
CA MET A 172 -10.52 -0.29 -8.88
C MET A 172 -10.09 -1.62 -9.54
N ASP A 173 -10.07 -2.71 -8.78
CA ASP A 173 -9.76 -4.06 -9.27
C ASP A 173 -11.01 -4.87 -9.70
N GLY A 174 -12.21 -4.28 -9.54
CA GLY A 174 -13.49 -4.91 -9.85
C GLY A 174 -14.08 -5.77 -8.74
N LYS A 175 -13.42 -5.88 -7.58
CA LYS A 175 -13.94 -6.51 -6.38
C LYS A 175 -14.39 -5.45 -5.39
N LYS A 176 -15.12 -5.87 -4.35
CA LYS A 176 -15.57 -4.95 -3.30
C LYS A 176 -14.67 -5.09 -2.10
N GLU A 177 -14.32 -3.94 -1.52
CA GLU A 177 -13.72 -3.82 -0.21
C GLU A 177 -14.78 -3.34 0.78
N TYR A 178 -14.60 -3.71 2.05
CA TYR A 178 -15.50 -3.33 3.14
C TYR A 178 -14.79 -2.38 4.06
N LEU A 179 -15.35 -1.19 4.18
CA LEU A 179 -14.78 -0.08 4.93
C LEU A 179 -15.59 0.13 6.20
N PHE A 180 -14.89 0.10 7.32
CA PHE A 180 -15.42 0.42 8.64
C PHE A 180 -14.60 1.56 9.22
N LEU A 181 -15.13 2.77 9.16
CA LEU A 181 -14.47 3.99 9.62
C LEU A 181 -15.15 4.43 10.90
N ASN A 182 -14.40 4.62 11.99
CA ASN A 182 -14.94 5.14 13.25
C ASN A 182 -13.97 6.20 13.85
N ALA A 183 -14.30 6.75 15.02
CA ALA A 183 -13.50 7.82 15.63
C ALA A 183 -12.11 7.37 16.10
N GLU A 184 -11.91 6.08 16.35
CA GLU A 184 -10.68 5.51 16.89
C GLU A 184 -9.78 4.93 15.79
N PHE A 185 -10.39 4.25 14.83
CA PHE A 185 -9.69 3.57 13.73
C PHE A 185 -10.54 3.41 12.47
N ASN A 186 -9.83 3.14 11.37
CA ASN A 186 -10.42 2.69 10.12
C ASN A 186 -9.94 1.27 9.81
N ALA A 187 -10.85 0.40 9.38
CA ALA A 187 -10.55 -0.98 9.00
C ALA A 187 -11.07 -1.28 7.60
N PHE A 188 -10.20 -1.82 6.75
CA PHE A 188 -10.51 -2.14 5.36
C PHE A 188 -10.25 -3.63 5.10
N ILE A 189 -11.32 -4.33 4.74
CA ILE A 189 -11.28 -5.78 4.52
C ILE A 189 -11.46 -6.07 3.03
N SER A 190 -10.59 -6.93 2.47
CA SER A 190 -10.67 -7.36 1.08
C SER A 190 -11.24 -8.78 1.00
N LEU A 191 -11.97 -9.05 -0.09
CA LEU A 191 -12.35 -10.42 -0.43
C LEU A 191 -11.13 -11.26 -0.84
N SER A 192 -10.06 -10.64 -1.34
CA SER A 192 -8.82 -11.36 -1.65
C SER A 192 -8.13 -11.82 -0.37
N GLY A 193 -8.04 -13.13 -0.16
CA GLY A 193 -7.54 -13.74 1.07
C GLY A 193 -8.43 -13.53 2.30
N GLY A 194 -9.54 -12.79 2.18
CA GLY A 194 -10.43 -12.47 3.30
C GLY A 194 -9.72 -11.72 4.43
N ILE A 195 -8.75 -10.86 4.10
CA ILE A 195 -7.80 -10.24 5.05
C ILE A 195 -8.20 -8.81 5.43
N LEU A 196 -7.72 -8.36 6.59
CA LEU A 196 -7.69 -6.93 6.94
C LEU A 196 -6.41 -6.34 6.33
N TYR A 197 -6.55 -5.60 5.23
CA TYR A 197 -5.39 -5.12 4.46
C TYR A 197 -4.96 -3.70 4.82
N GLU A 198 -5.84 -2.94 5.48
CA GLU A 198 -5.58 -1.58 5.96
C GLU A 198 -6.21 -1.41 7.35
N LEU A 199 -5.40 -0.98 8.33
CA LEU A 199 -5.84 -0.66 9.68
C LEU A 199 -5.22 0.66 10.09
N ASP A 200 -5.99 1.74 10.01
CA ASP A 200 -5.53 3.07 10.40
C ASP A 200 -5.91 3.35 11.85
N LEU A 201 -4.93 3.59 12.71
CA LEU A 201 -5.21 4.11 14.04
C LEU A 201 -5.17 5.63 14.01
N LEU A 202 -6.30 6.23 14.36
CA LEU A 202 -6.43 7.68 14.34
C LEU A 202 -5.61 8.29 15.48
N ILE A 203 -5.51 7.68 16.66
CA ILE A 203 -4.74 8.25 17.79
C ILE A 203 -3.29 8.66 17.43
N ASN A 204 -2.61 7.90 16.59
CA ASN A 204 -1.23 8.17 16.17
C ASN A 204 -1.09 8.47 14.66
N ASN A 205 -2.20 8.49 13.92
CA ASN A 205 -2.23 8.65 12.46
C ASN A 205 -1.30 7.66 11.75
N LYS A 206 -1.33 6.37 12.14
CA LYS A 206 -0.51 5.33 11.52
C LYS A 206 -1.37 4.23 10.92
N ASN A 207 -0.90 3.71 9.79
CA ASN A 207 -1.43 2.49 9.21
C ASN A 207 -0.65 1.27 9.71
N TYR A 208 -1.30 0.43 10.50
CA TYR A 208 -0.70 -0.74 11.13
C TYR A 208 -0.49 -1.89 10.15
N CYS A 209 -1.10 -1.83 8.97
CA CYS A 209 -0.92 -2.78 7.89
C CYS A 209 0.07 -2.29 6.81
N ASN A 210 0.80 -1.19 7.05
CA ASN A 210 1.76 -0.63 6.10
C ASN A 210 3.03 -1.50 6.09
N THR A 211 2.94 -2.64 5.44
CA THR A 211 4.00 -3.64 5.29
C THR A 211 4.52 -3.63 3.87
N ILE A 212 5.77 -4.06 3.69
CA ILE A 212 6.41 -4.22 2.38
C ILE A 212 6.63 -5.72 2.16
N LEU A 213 6.20 -6.21 0.99
CA LEU A 213 6.51 -7.56 0.56
C LEU A 213 8.00 -7.73 0.27
N ARG A 214 8.54 -8.84 0.76
CA ARG A 214 9.90 -9.28 0.48
C ARG A 214 10.02 -9.86 -0.91
N ASN A 215 11.20 -9.69 -1.50
CA ASN A 215 11.52 -10.30 -2.77
C ASN A 215 12.82 -11.10 -2.70
N LYS A 216 12.92 -12.10 -3.57
CA LYS A 216 14.05 -13.03 -3.54
C LYS A 216 15.41 -12.37 -3.76
N ALA A 217 15.46 -11.30 -4.56
CA ALA A 217 16.71 -10.63 -4.90
C ALA A 217 17.35 -9.97 -3.67
N ASN A 218 16.54 -9.43 -2.76
CA ASN A 218 17.02 -8.62 -1.64
C ASN A 218 16.97 -9.35 -0.31
N ASP A 219 15.88 -10.07 -0.07
CA ASP A 219 15.59 -10.67 1.23
C ASP A 219 15.98 -12.16 1.27
N GLY A 220 16.38 -12.73 0.12
CA GLY A 220 16.61 -14.17 -0.04
C GLY A 220 15.32 -15.02 0.00
N VAL A 221 14.18 -14.39 0.26
CA VAL A 221 12.85 -15.00 0.39
C VAL A 221 11.86 -14.23 -0.46
N GLN A 222 10.96 -14.95 -1.13
CA GLN A 222 9.87 -14.36 -1.90
C GLN A 222 8.56 -14.52 -1.15
N ASP A 223 7.86 -13.41 -0.91
CA ASP A 223 6.46 -13.49 -0.45
C ASP A 223 5.54 -13.76 -1.65
N PHE A 224 4.57 -14.67 -1.45
CA PHE A 224 3.60 -15.08 -2.49
C PHE A 224 2.20 -14.51 -2.26
N TYR A 225 1.96 -13.92 -1.09
CA TYR A 225 0.67 -13.34 -0.69
C TYR A 225 0.90 -12.05 0.10
N GLN A 226 -0.16 -11.29 0.32
CA GLN A 226 -0.08 -10.02 1.03
C GLN A 226 0.21 -10.23 2.53
N LYS A 227 1.27 -9.58 3.03
CA LYS A 227 1.65 -9.60 4.45
C LYS A 227 0.81 -8.63 5.27
N LYS A 228 -0.44 -9.00 5.55
CA LYS A 228 -1.43 -8.15 6.25
C LYS A 228 -1.92 -8.81 7.55
N MET A 229 -3.05 -8.36 8.08
CA MET A 229 -3.64 -8.91 9.30
C MET A 229 -4.71 -9.96 9.01
N PHE A 230 -4.81 -10.93 9.91
CA PHE A 230 -5.75 -12.06 9.81
C PHE A 230 -5.59 -12.85 8.50
N VAL A 231 -4.36 -13.16 8.12
CA VAL A 231 -4.06 -14.03 6.98
C VAL A 231 -4.25 -15.48 7.43
N ASP A 232 -5.12 -16.21 6.72
CA ASP A 232 -5.54 -17.55 7.13
C ASP A 232 -4.64 -18.60 6.51
N HIS A 233 -4.16 -19.56 7.31
CA HIS A 233 -3.29 -20.64 6.85
C HIS A 233 -3.83 -22.00 7.25
N LEU A 234 -3.76 -22.94 6.32
CA LEU A 234 -4.02 -24.35 6.57
C LEU A 234 -2.78 -25.12 6.13
N ILE A 235 -2.13 -25.79 7.07
CA ILE A 235 -0.73 -26.25 6.93
C ILE A 235 -0.67 -27.73 7.26
N GLU A 236 0.09 -28.49 6.46
CA GLU A 236 0.37 -29.89 6.77
C GLU A 236 1.32 -30.00 7.98
N GLU A 237 1.19 -31.05 8.79
CA GLU A 237 2.01 -31.24 10.01
C GLU A 237 3.52 -31.15 9.70
N GLU A 238 3.93 -31.70 8.56
CA GLU A 238 5.32 -31.74 8.10
C GLU A 238 5.87 -30.36 7.73
N GLU A 239 5.00 -29.43 7.29
CA GLU A 239 5.37 -28.06 6.92
C GLU A 239 5.28 -27.08 8.10
N PHE A 240 4.62 -27.46 9.19
CA PHE A 240 4.36 -26.55 10.31
C PHE A 240 5.65 -25.99 10.95
N LYS A 241 6.72 -26.80 11.00
CA LYS A 241 8.03 -26.33 11.47
C LYS A 241 8.62 -25.23 10.59
N LYS A 242 8.42 -25.32 9.26
CA LYS A 242 8.87 -24.28 8.31
C LYS A 242 8.04 -23.01 8.49
N TYR A 243 6.72 -23.15 8.67
CA TYR A 243 5.83 -22.03 8.94
C TYR A 243 6.22 -21.22 10.18
N LEU A 244 6.59 -21.89 11.28
CA LEU A 244 7.03 -21.21 12.51
C LEU A 244 8.33 -20.42 12.35
N VAL A 245 9.19 -20.80 11.39
CA VAL A 245 10.39 -20.03 11.03
C VAL A 245 10.01 -18.86 10.15
N ASP A 246 9.21 -19.11 9.11
CA ASP A 246 8.67 -18.09 8.21
C ASP A 246 7.42 -18.63 7.51
N ALA A 247 6.28 -17.95 7.69
CA ALA A 247 5.00 -18.34 7.11
C ALA A 247 5.03 -18.46 5.58
N SER A 248 5.97 -17.79 4.92
CA SER A 248 6.12 -17.77 3.45
C SER A 248 6.82 -19.01 2.91
N GLN A 249 7.40 -19.83 3.79
CA GLN A 249 8.03 -21.12 3.44
C GLN A 249 7.05 -22.30 3.46
N SER A 250 5.77 -22.04 3.75
CA SER A 250 4.70 -23.04 3.76
C SER A 250 3.69 -22.80 2.64
N SER A 251 2.87 -23.80 2.35
CA SER A 251 1.82 -23.71 1.34
C SER A 251 0.78 -22.63 1.67
N ALA A 252 0.68 -21.59 0.83
CA ALA A 252 -0.29 -20.51 0.98
C ALA A 252 -1.61 -20.84 0.26
N VAL A 253 -2.50 -21.62 0.90
CA VAL A 253 -3.77 -22.03 0.28
C VAL A 253 -4.82 -20.92 0.37
N PHE A 254 -5.31 -20.58 1.56
CA PHE A 254 -6.32 -19.54 1.75
C PHE A 254 -5.87 -18.11 1.38
N PRO A 255 -4.61 -17.67 1.58
CA PRO A 255 -4.20 -16.30 1.27
C PRO A 255 -4.31 -15.95 -0.22
N LEU A 256 -4.34 -16.96 -1.10
CA LEU A 256 -4.41 -16.80 -2.55
C LEU A 256 -5.84 -16.93 -3.11
N ILE A 257 -6.82 -17.26 -2.26
CA ILE A 257 -8.21 -17.50 -2.67
C ILE A 257 -9.04 -16.23 -2.46
N ASN A 258 -9.98 -15.98 -3.36
CA ASN A 258 -11.01 -14.97 -3.11
C ASN A 258 -12.12 -15.58 -2.25
N TYR A 259 -12.38 -14.94 -1.11
CA TYR A 259 -13.54 -15.24 -0.28
C TYR A 259 -14.80 -14.69 -0.94
N THR A 260 -15.93 -15.26 -0.56
CA THR A 260 -17.27 -14.82 -0.95
C THR A 260 -17.98 -14.15 0.21
N GLU A 261 -18.64 -13.02 -0.06
CA GLU A 261 -19.54 -12.39 0.92
C GLU A 261 -20.79 -13.26 1.06
N THR A 262 -21.07 -13.72 2.28
CA THR A 262 -22.31 -14.43 2.61
C THR A 262 -23.33 -13.51 3.29
N LYS A 263 -22.84 -12.47 3.99
CA LYS A 263 -23.65 -11.43 4.61
C LYS A 263 -22.80 -10.21 4.94
N PHE A 264 -23.32 -9.02 4.69
CA PHE A 264 -22.79 -7.76 5.20
C PHE A 264 -23.86 -7.00 5.99
N ASP A 265 -23.63 -6.80 7.28
CA ASP A 265 -24.58 -6.17 8.22
C ASP A 265 -24.03 -4.81 8.69
N VAL A 266 -24.48 -3.75 8.03
CA VAL A 266 -24.04 -2.37 8.29
C VAL A 266 -24.39 -1.93 9.71
N HIS A 267 -25.54 -2.37 10.25
CA HIS A 267 -26.01 -1.97 11.58
C HIS A 267 -25.24 -2.67 12.69
N LYS A 268 -24.96 -3.97 12.52
CA LYS A 268 -24.14 -4.74 13.48
C LYS A 268 -22.65 -4.54 13.29
N LYS A 269 -22.24 -3.91 12.19
CA LYS A 269 -20.84 -3.75 11.78
C LYS A 269 -20.15 -5.12 11.61
N GLU A 270 -20.85 -6.04 10.97
CA GLU A 270 -20.40 -7.41 10.77
C GLU A 270 -20.27 -7.77 9.29
N LEU A 271 -19.20 -8.48 8.95
CA LEU A 271 -18.94 -9.02 7.61
C LEU A 271 -18.69 -10.52 7.71
N TYR A 272 -19.46 -11.30 6.95
CA TYR A 272 -19.42 -12.75 6.94
C TYR A 272 -18.84 -13.21 5.59
N LEU A 273 -17.66 -13.80 5.65
CA LEU A 273 -16.93 -14.31 4.50
C LEU A 273 -16.88 -15.84 4.52
N GLN A 274 -16.88 -16.45 3.34
CA GLN A 274 -16.71 -17.88 3.17
C GLN A 274 -15.74 -18.20 2.03
N ALA A 275 -14.84 -19.15 2.27
CA ALA A 275 -13.97 -19.75 1.26
C ALA A 275 -14.06 -21.28 1.30
N GLN A 276 -13.76 -21.91 0.16
CA GLN A 276 -13.63 -23.36 0.03
C GLN A 276 -12.36 -23.66 -0.74
N VAL A 277 -11.61 -24.64 -0.25
CA VAL A 277 -10.33 -25.04 -0.83
C VAL A 277 -10.22 -26.56 -0.83
N LEU A 278 -9.37 -27.08 -1.71
CA LEU A 278 -8.92 -28.47 -1.65
C LEU A 278 -7.56 -28.52 -0.95
N PHE A 279 -7.44 -29.37 0.06
CA PHE A 279 -6.27 -29.40 0.93
C PHE A 279 -5.56 -30.75 0.91
N GLY A 280 -4.22 -30.67 0.83
CA GLY A 280 -3.28 -31.78 0.90
C GLY A 280 -3.34 -32.76 -0.28
N LEU A 281 -2.57 -33.85 -0.16
CA LEU A 281 -2.44 -34.87 -1.22
C LEU A 281 -3.78 -35.48 -1.66
N PHE A 282 -4.69 -35.69 -0.72
CA PHE A 282 -6.01 -36.26 -1.01
C PHE A 282 -7.04 -35.23 -1.48
N GLN A 283 -6.64 -33.96 -1.66
CA GLN A 283 -7.51 -32.88 -2.13
C GLN A 283 -8.81 -32.80 -1.32
N GLN A 284 -8.71 -32.88 0.01
CA GLN A 284 -9.89 -32.89 0.87
C GLN A 284 -10.57 -31.52 0.84
N PRO A 285 -11.89 -31.45 0.60
CA PRO A 285 -12.58 -30.17 0.58
C PRO A 285 -12.70 -29.63 2.01
N VAL A 286 -12.22 -28.42 2.21
CA VAL A 286 -12.27 -27.70 3.48
C VAL A 286 -12.95 -26.36 3.25
N SER A 287 -13.96 -26.07 4.07
CA SER A 287 -14.63 -24.78 4.08
C SER A 287 -14.18 -23.97 5.29
N LEU A 288 -14.01 -22.67 5.08
CA LEU A 288 -13.67 -21.70 6.12
C LEU A 288 -14.69 -20.57 6.07
N ARG A 289 -15.37 -20.34 7.19
CA ARG A 289 -16.17 -19.14 7.42
C ARG A 289 -15.45 -18.23 8.38
N LYS A 290 -15.48 -16.95 8.06
CA LYS A 290 -14.81 -15.89 8.80
C LYS A 290 -15.80 -14.76 9.04
N ILE A 291 -15.95 -14.34 10.28
CA ILE A 291 -16.90 -13.29 10.67
C ILE A 291 -16.09 -12.18 11.32
N TYR A 292 -15.96 -11.06 10.61
CA TYR A 292 -15.45 -9.83 11.18
C TYR A 292 -16.57 -9.11 11.90
N ALA A 293 -16.34 -8.70 13.14
CA ALA A 293 -17.22 -7.84 13.91
C ALA A 293 -16.41 -6.68 14.47
N ILE A 294 -16.78 -5.46 14.06
CA ILE A 294 -16.09 -4.22 14.42
C ILE A 294 -16.78 -3.56 15.61
N LYS A 295 -15.99 -3.29 16.65
CA LYS A 295 -16.43 -2.65 17.90
C LYS A 295 -15.65 -1.36 18.12
N GLU A 296 -16.12 -0.52 19.02
CA GLU A 296 -15.44 0.74 19.37
C GLU A 296 -13.99 0.52 19.83
N ASN A 297 -13.74 -0.57 20.56
CA ASN A 297 -12.42 -0.89 21.11
C ASN A 297 -11.60 -1.90 20.29
N GLY A 298 -12.02 -2.22 19.06
CA GLY A 298 -11.21 -3.04 18.15
C GLY A 298 -12.00 -3.98 17.26
N ILE A 299 -11.30 -5.01 16.78
CA ILE A 299 -11.78 -5.93 15.75
C ILE A 299 -11.80 -7.33 16.34
N SER A 300 -12.95 -8.00 16.27
CA SER A 300 -13.06 -9.43 16.58
C SER A 300 -13.29 -10.23 15.32
N VAL A 301 -12.56 -11.34 15.18
CA VAL A 301 -12.69 -12.26 14.04
C VAL A 301 -13.03 -13.64 14.56
N GLN A 302 -14.19 -14.16 14.17
CA GLN A 302 -14.59 -15.54 14.48
C GLN A 302 -14.31 -16.44 13.28
N TYR A 303 -13.73 -17.60 13.55
CA TYR A 303 -13.40 -18.60 12.56
C TYR A 303 -14.21 -19.88 12.77
N ILE A 304 -14.77 -20.41 11.69
CA ILE A 304 -15.43 -21.71 11.65
C ILE A 304 -14.83 -22.49 10.49
N ILE A 305 -13.97 -23.45 10.81
CA ILE A 305 -13.39 -24.39 9.84
C ILE A 305 -14.20 -25.68 9.84
N LYS A 306 -14.50 -26.19 8.65
CA LYS A 306 -15.22 -27.45 8.49
C LYS A 306 -14.54 -28.31 7.43
N ASN A 307 -14.22 -29.53 7.84
CA ASN A 307 -13.88 -30.59 6.92
C ASN A 307 -15.16 -31.07 6.24
N GLU A 308 -15.28 -30.79 4.94
CA GLU A 308 -16.42 -31.24 4.11
C GLU A 308 -16.14 -32.63 3.51
N GLY A 309 -14.91 -33.14 3.67
CA GLY A 309 -14.49 -34.44 3.18
C GLY A 309 -14.93 -35.60 4.06
N PRO A 310 -14.98 -36.82 3.49
CA PRO A 310 -15.34 -38.03 4.24
C PRO A 310 -14.19 -38.58 5.10
N LEU A 311 -12.94 -38.15 4.84
CA LEU A 311 -11.75 -38.58 5.56
C LEU A 311 -11.46 -37.64 6.73
N GLN A 312 -10.74 -38.12 7.74
CA GLN A 312 -10.29 -37.25 8.83
C GLN A 312 -9.23 -36.28 8.33
N LEU A 313 -9.46 -34.98 8.50
CA LEU A 313 -8.50 -33.93 8.20
C LEU A 313 -7.41 -33.85 9.28
N LYS A 314 -6.14 -33.93 8.88
CA LYS A 314 -4.97 -33.66 9.73
C LYS A 314 -4.26 -32.42 9.20
N ALA A 315 -4.43 -31.29 9.88
CA ALA A 315 -3.84 -30.01 9.49
C ALA A 315 -3.69 -29.10 10.71
N LYS A 316 -2.78 -28.13 10.62
CA LYS A 316 -2.68 -26.99 11.55
C LYS A 316 -3.37 -25.79 10.90
N PHE A 317 -4.35 -25.24 11.59
CA PHE A 317 -4.94 -23.95 11.22
C PHE A 317 -4.19 -22.86 11.99
N ALA A 318 -3.66 -21.87 11.26
CA ALA A 318 -2.92 -20.76 11.83
C ALA A 318 -3.41 -19.43 11.25
N ILE A 319 -3.30 -18.37 12.06
CA ILE A 319 -3.69 -17.02 11.66
C ILE A 319 -2.45 -16.14 11.81
N GLU A 320 -1.98 -15.61 10.70
CA GLU A 320 -0.84 -14.69 10.68
C GLU A 320 -1.36 -13.24 10.71
N SER A 321 -0.76 -12.39 11.54
CA SER A 321 -1.01 -10.96 11.53
C SER A 321 0.29 -10.18 11.48
N ASN A 322 0.51 -9.51 10.36
CA ASN A 322 1.67 -8.67 10.13
C ASN A 322 1.36 -7.24 10.55
N LEU A 323 2.29 -6.64 11.30
CA LEU A 323 2.17 -5.28 11.82
C LEU A 323 3.33 -4.43 11.32
N SER A 324 3.02 -3.18 10.96
CA SER A 324 4.00 -2.16 10.65
C SER A 324 4.58 -1.60 11.94
N ILE A 325 5.85 -1.91 12.23
CA ILE A 325 6.56 -1.45 13.44
C ILE A 325 7.76 -0.61 13.00
N THR A 326 7.66 0.71 13.18
CA THR A 326 8.67 1.67 12.71
C THR A 326 9.87 1.82 13.65
N GLN A 327 9.72 1.50 14.95
CA GLN A 327 10.74 1.76 15.96
C GLN A 327 11.01 0.49 16.78
N LEU A 328 12.24 -0.03 16.66
CA LEU A 328 12.77 -1.08 17.54
C LEU A 328 13.17 -0.54 18.94
N ASN A 329 13.18 0.79 19.12
CA ASN A 329 13.75 1.45 20.31
C ASN A 329 12.72 1.98 21.32
N ASP A 330 11.46 2.12 20.94
CA ASP A 330 10.38 2.28 21.91
C ASP A 330 9.85 0.88 22.19
N THR A 331 9.93 0.47 23.45
CA THR A 331 9.34 -0.78 23.94
C THR A 331 7.82 -0.68 23.82
N GLN A 332 7.29 -0.86 22.61
CA GLN A 332 5.90 -1.20 22.43
C GLN A 332 5.74 -2.62 22.94
N ASN A 333 5.24 -2.75 24.17
CA ASN A 333 4.82 -4.04 24.70
C ASN A 333 3.62 -4.50 23.87
N ILE A 334 3.88 -5.31 22.85
CA ILE A 334 2.84 -6.10 22.19
C ILE A 334 2.58 -7.28 23.12
N ASP A 335 1.67 -7.07 24.05
CA ASP A 335 1.21 -8.15 24.92
C ASP A 335 0.24 -9.03 24.13
N LEU A 336 0.70 -10.22 23.75
CA LEU A 336 -0.20 -11.28 23.31
C LEU A 336 -0.94 -11.83 24.53
N VAL A 337 -2.02 -11.14 24.91
CA VAL A 337 -2.87 -11.60 26.01
C VAL A 337 -3.83 -12.66 25.47
N VAL A 338 -3.54 -13.92 25.78
CA VAL A 338 -4.47 -15.00 25.43
C VAL A 338 -5.58 -15.06 26.49
N LEU A 339 -6.71 -14.43 26.16
CA LEU A 339 -7.90 -14.40 27.01
C LEU A 339 -8.75 -15.64 26.75
N GLY A 340 -8.54 -16.69 27.53
CA GLY A 340 -9.35 -17.91 27.50
C GLY A 340 -8.58 -19.14 27.98
N ASN A 341 -9.29 -20.26 28.14
CA ASN A 341 -8.64 -21.56 28.29
C ASN A 341 -7.93 -21.89 26.97
N VAL A 342 -6.66 -21.51 26.86
CA VAL A 342 -5.75 -22.22 25.98
C VAL A 342 -5.68 -23.62 26.56
N ASN A 343 -6.49 -24.53 26.02
CA ASN A 343 -6.06 -25.90 26.07
C ASN A 343 -4.70 -25.89 25.39
N LYS A 344 -3.63 -26.01 26.19
CA LYS A 344 -2.42 -26.65 25.71
C LYS A 344 -2.91 -27.96 25.11
N ILE A 345 -3.11 -27.96 23.80
CA ILE A 345 -3.07 -29.19 23.05
C ILE A 345 -1.58 -29.41 22.93
N ASP A 346 -1.02 -30.02 23.97
CA ASP A 346 0.30 -30.65 23.89
C ASP A 346 0.24 -31.53 22.64
N CYS A 347 1.09 -31.22 21.66
CA CYS A 347 1.38 -32.11 20.55
C CYS A 347 2.18 -33.31 21.05
#